data_AF-A0A2E2YL22-F1
#
_entry.id   AF-A0A2E2YL22-F1
#
_cell.length_a   1.000
_cell.length_b   1.000
_cell.length_c   1.000
_cell.angle_alpha   90.00
_cell.angle_beta   90.00
_cell.angle_gamma   90.00
#
_symmetry.space_group_name_H-M   'P 1'
#
loop_
_entity.id
_entity.type
_entity.pdbx_description
1 polymer ?
#
loop_
_entity_poly.entity_id
_entity_poly.type
_entity_poly.pdbx_seq_one_letter_code
_entity_poly.pdbx_strand_id
1 'polypeptide(L)'
;MITITLQQDEPKVLYLALLYHLARPGSEIDPETGKTHVAALEPVMHFLTSVINKPIIELSCLPKQVERIDTALSGLSNELRQFVLSSSSVVPNFENTLIEFWPDVISDSNRLEEIMMLTMMTRRKLEVFFIQAEQELAHEKLLLEQERLSQRSQWWKIWKKFNRS
;
A
#
# COMPACT_ATOMS: atom_id res chain seq x y z
N MET A 1 -2.49 -14.62 0.29
CA MET A 1 -1.98 -13.84 -0.86
C MET A 1 -3.18 -13.37 -1.64
N ILE A 2 -3.20 -12.10 -2.04
CA ILE A 2 -4.29 -11.46 -2.77
C ILE A 2 -3.76 -11.04 -4.13
N THR A 3 -4.45 -11.43 -5.20
CA THR A 3 -4.05 -11.09 -6.56
C THR A 3 -4.90 -9.93 -7.08
N ILE A 4 -4.23 -8.84 -7.44
CA ILE A 4 -4.83 -7.63 -8.01
C ILE A 4 -4.54 -7.60 -9.51
N THR A 5 -5.54 -7.24 -10.31
CA THR A 5 -5.39 -7.02 -11.75
C THR A 5 -5.50 -5.55 -12.08
N LEU A 6 -4.43 -5.01 -12.67
CA LEU A 6 -4.34 -3.63 -13.14
C LEU A 6 -4.35 -3.58 -14.66
N GLN A 7 -4.99 -2.57 -15.22
CA GLN A 7 -5.14 -2.39 -16.67
C GLN A 7 -4.94 -0.92 -17.07
N GLN A 8 -4.59 -0.70 -18.34
CA GLN A 8 -4.48 0.64 -18.92
C GLN A 8 -3.52 1.55 -18.11
N ASP A 9 -4.01 2.69 -17.61
CA ASP A 9 -3.24 3.66 -16.84
C ASP A 9 -3.25 3.40 -15.32
N GLU A 10 -4.00 2.41 -14.83
CA GLU A 10 -4.03 2.05 -13.40
C GLU A 10 -2.64 1.69 -12.81
N PRO A 11 -1.73 1.01 -13.54
CA PRO A 11 -0.37 0.78 -13.06
C PRO A 11 0.40 2.07 -12.78
N LYS A 12 0.22 3.11 -13.60
CA LYS A 12 0.89 4.42 -13.43
C LYS A 12 0.38 5.13 -12.19
N VAL A 13 -0.93 5.07 -11.95
CA VAL A 13 -1.54 5.56 -10.70
C VAL A 13 -0.96 4.84 -9.50
N LEU A 14 -0.90 3.50 -9.54
CA LEU A 14 -0.33 2.75 -8.44
C LEU A 14 1.14 3.11 -8.23
N TYR A 15 1.93 3.23 -9.29
CA TYR A 15 3.33 3.63 -9.21
C TYR A 15 3.50 5.00 -8.53
N LEU A 16 2.72 6.01 -8.92
CA LEU A 16 2.75 7.33 -8.26
C LEU A 16 2.36 7.25 -6.78
N ALA A 17 1.37 6.41 -6.44
CA ALA A 17 0.97 6.21 -5.06
C ALA A 17 2.09 5.58 -4.23
N LEU A 18 2.80 4.60 -4.79
CA LEU A 18 3.96 3.98 -4.14
C LEU A 18 5.13 4.97 -4.02
N LEU A 19 5.43 5.74 -5.06
CA LEU A 19 6.46 6.79 -5.03
C LEU A 19 6.19 7.77 -3.88
N TYR A 20 4.95 8.24 -3.78
CA TYR A 20 4.51 9.11 -2.69
C TYR A 20 4.64 8.45 -1.31
N HIS A 21 4.20 7.20 -1.18
CA HIS A 21 4.24 6.47 0.09
C HIS A 21 5.68 6.24 0.57
N LEU A 22 6.56 5.80 -0.33
CA LEU A 22 7.94 5.44 -0.03
C LEU A 22 8.79 6.67 0.30
N ALA A 23 8.45 7.84 -0.23
CA ALA A 23 9.10 9.10 0.13
C ALA A 23 8.85 9.54 1.59
N ARG A 24 7.84 8.99 2.27
CA ARG A 24 7.55 9.34 3.67
C ARG A 24 8.58 8.71 4.61
N PRO A 25 9.16 9.47 5.57
CA PRO A 25 10.10 8.94 6.54
C PRO A 25 9.51 7.76 7.33
N GLY A 26 10.25 6.66 7.40
CA GLY A 26 9.84 5.47 8.16
C GLY A 26 8.69 4.67 7.53
N SER A 27 8.28 4.97 6.30
CA SER A 27 7.18 4.28 5.60
C SER A 27 7.37 2.76 5.57
N GLU A 28 8.62 2.31 5.42
CA GLU A 28 9.00 0.89 5.33
C GLU A 28 9.53 0.30 6.63
N ILE A 29 9.66 1.07 7.71
CA ILE A 29 10.25 0.60 8.95
C ILE A 29 9.16 0.10 9.88
N ASP A 30 9.31 -1.15 10.33
CA ASP A 30 8.50 -1.71 11.40
C ASP A 30 8.89 -1.04 12.73
N PRO A 31 7.94 -0.37 13.41
CA PRO A 31 8.22 0.35 14.66
C PRO A 31 8.63 -0.58 15.82
N GLU A 32 8.23 -1.86 15.80
CA GLU A 32 8.58 -2.81 16.88
C GLU A 32 10.00 -3.35 16.71
N THR A 33 10.41 -3.64 15.47
CA THR A 33 11.69 -4.30 15.18
C THR A 33 12.77 -3.35 14.70
N GLY A 34 12.42 -2.13 14.26
CA GLY A 34 13.33 -1.17 13.64
C GLY A 34 13.88 -1.63 12.28
N LYS A 35 13.35 -2.71 11.71
CA LYS A 35 13.78 -3.30 10.44
C LYS A 35 12.76 -3.00 9.35
N THR A 36 13.16 -3.22 8.10
CA THR A 36 12.24 -3.16 6.97
C THR A 36 11.09 -4.15 7.17
N HIS A 37 9.86 -3.67 6.98
CA HIS A 37 8.64 -4.43 7.14
C HIS A 37 8.60 -5.59 6.13
N VAL A 38 8.22 -6.80 6.54
CA VAL A 38 8.13 -7.98 5.64
C VAL A 38 7.21 -7.71 4.46
N ALA A 39 6.10 -7.03 4.72
CA ALA A 39 5.16 -6.50 3.73
C ALA A 39 5.62 -5.14 3.12
N ALA A 40 6.88 -5.03 2.74
CA ALA A 40 7.42 -3.82 2.13
C ALA A 40 6.79 -3.52 0.77
N LEU A 41 6.66 -2.24 0.40
CA LEU A 41 6.13 -1.83 -0.91
C LEU A 41 7.22 -1.54 -1.94
N GLU A 42 8.48 -1.38 -1.54
CA GLU A 42 9.60 -1.23 -2.47
C GLU A 42 9.71 -2.38 -3.49
N PRO A 43 9.56 -3.68 -3.11
CA PRO A 43 9.54 -4.76 -4.09
C PRO A 43 8.37 -4.67 -5.08
N VAL A 44 7.22 -4.16 -4.64
CA VAL A 44 6.04 -3.95 -5.49
C VAL A 44 6.33 -2.85 -6.51
N MET A 45 6.93 -1.74 -6.07
CA MET A 45 7.34 -0.64 -6.95
C MET A 45 8.37 -1.13 -7.98
N HIS A 46 9.39 -1.87 -7.56
CA HIS A 46 10.41 -2.43 -8.46
C HIS A 46 9.79 -3.36 -9.51
N PHE A 47 8.85 -4.22 -9.11
CA PHE A 47 8.11 -5.05 -10.05
C PHE A 47 7.37 -4.19 -11.07
N LEU A 48 6.59 -3.19 -10.61
CA LEU A 48 5.84 -2.29 -11.50
C LEU A 48 6.74 -1.60 -12.53
N THR A 49 7.92 -1.12 -12.15
CA THR A 49 8.88 -0.49 -13.09
C THR A 49 9.17 -1.37 -14.31
N SER A 50 9.28 -2.69 -14.11
CA SER A 50 9.59 -3.64 -15.19
C SER A 50 8.41 -3.97 -16.10
N VAL A 51 7.18 -3.70 -15.68
CA VAL A 51 5.95 -4.12 -16.37
C VAL A 51 4.95 -2.99 -16.63
N ILE A 52 5.27 -1.75 -16.28
CA ILE A 52 4.35 -0.60 -16.27
C ILE A 52 3.63 -0.37 -17.60
N ASN A 53 4.28 -0.71 -18.72
CA ASN A 53 3.75 -0.54 -20.08
C ASN A 53 2.95 -1.75 -20.61
N LYS A 54 2.76 -2.80 -19.80
CA LYS A 54 1.96 -3.95 -20.21
C LYS A 54 0.47 -3.60 -20.16
N PRO A 55 -0.35 -4.12 -21.08
CA PRO A 55 -1.79 -3.81 -21.12
C PRO A 55 -2.55 -4.31 -19.89
N ILE A 56 -2.08 -5.42 -19.31
CA ILE A 56 -2.64 -6.05 -18.11
C ILE A 56 -1.46 -6.46 -17.22
N ILE A 57 -1.56 -6.16 -15.92
CA ILE A 57 -0.59 -6.53 -14.90
C ILE A 57 -1.32 -7.28 -13.80
N GLU A 58 -0.81 -8.45 -13.45
CA GLU A 58 -1.23 -9.20 -12.26
C GLU A 58 -0.19 -8.98 -11.16
N LEU A 59 -0.66 -8.50 -10.02
CA LEU A 59 0.16 -8.21 -8.86
C LEU A 59 -0.28 -9.13 -7.71
N SER A 60 0.64 -9.97 -7.24
CA SER A 60 0.39 -10.84 -6.08
C SER A 60 0.95 -10.17 -4.82
N CYS A 61 0.06 -9.84 -3.88
CA CYS A 61 0.39 -9.09 -2.68
C CYS A 61 0.06 -9.88 -1.40
N LEU A 62 0.84 -9.64 -0.35
CA LEU A 62 0.45 -9.96 1.02
C LEU A 62 -0.74 -9.08 1.44
N PRO A 63 -1.65 -9.54 2.32
CA PRO A 63 -2.76 -8.72 2.83
C PRO A 63 -2.29 -7.37 3.39
N LYS A 64 -1.18 -7.38 4.14
CA LYS A 64 -0.59 -6.15 4.67
C LYS A 64 -0.05 -5.21 3.58
N GLN A 65 0.44 -5.72 2.44
CA GLN A 65 0.81 -4.86 1.30
C GLN A 65 -0.44 -4.22 0.69
N VAL A 66 -1.55 -4.96 0.59
CA VAL A 66 -2.82 -4.44 0.06
C VAL A 66 -3.39 -3.32 0.93
N GLU A 67 -3.37 -3.46 2.27
CA GLU A 67 -3.74 -2.39 3.21
C GLU A 67 -2.85 -1.14 3.03
N ARG A 68 -1.54 -1.34 2.86
CA ARG A 68 -0.60 -0.23 2.64
C ARG A 68 -0.79 0.44 1.27
N ILE A 69 -1.21 -0.31 0.24
CA ILE A 69 -1.58 0.23 -1.07
C ILE A 69 -2.82 1.14 -0.97
N ASP A 70 -3.84 0.78 -0.18
CA ASP A 70 -5.00 1.67 0.05
C ASP A 70 -4.56 3.00 0.69
N THR A 71 -3.67 2.91 1.69
CA THR A 71 -3.08 4.09 2.34
C THR A 71 -2.29 4.95 1.34
N ALA A 72 -1.52 4.31 0.45
CA ALA A 72 -0.75 4.98 -0.59
C ALA A 72 -1.65 5.71 -1.60
N LEU A 73 -2.73 5.07 -2.09
CA LEU A 73 -3.69 5.67 -3.02
C LEU A 73 -4.46 6.84 -2.40
N SER A 74 -4.84 6.71 -1.12
CA SER A 74 -5.44 7.80 -0.35
C SER A 74 -4.46 8.98 -0.20
N GLY A 75 -3.18 8.67 0.04
CA GLY A 75 -2.10 9.65 0.09
C GLY A 75 -1.89 10.40 -1.23
N LEU A 76 -1.85 9.67 -2.35
CA LEU A 76 -1.75 10.24 -3.69
C LEU A 76 -2.88 11.22 -3.99
N SER A 77 -4.12 10.88 -3.61
CA SER A 77 -5.28 11.77 -3.80
C SER A 77 -5.14 13.10 -3.06
N ASN A 78 -4.43 13.10 -1.92
CA ASN A 78 -4.12 14.33 -1.19
C ASN A 78 -2.98 15.10 -1.86
N GLU A 79 -1.94 14.39 -2.29
CA GLU A 79 -0.79 14.99 -2.96
C GLU A 79 -1.19 15.66 -4.28
N LEU A 80 -2.01 15.01 -5.11
CA LEU A 80 -2.51 15.60 -6.35
C LEU A 80 -3.31 16.89 -6.08
N ARG A 81 -4.16 16.90 -5.04
CA ARG A 81 -4.88 18.12 -4.62
C ARG A 81 -3.92 19.23 -4.20
N GLN A 82 -2.87 18.89 -3.44
CA GLN A 82 -1.86 19.86 -3.04
C GLN A 82 -1.07 20.37 -4.25
N PHE A 83 -0.74 19.50 -5.19
CA PHE A 83 -0.03 19.83 -6.43
C PHE A 83 -0.85 20.81 -7.27
N VAL A 84 -2.17 20.63 -7.39
CA VAL A 84 -3.08 21.61 -8.04
C VAL A 84 -2.94 23.00 -7.40
N LEU A 85 -2.92 23.07 -6.07
CA LEU A 85 -2.92 24.34 -5.33
C LEU A 85 -1.56 25.06 -5.32
N SER A 86 -0.47 24.29 -5.31
CA SER A 86 0.89 24.82 -5.10
C SER A 86 1.78 24.72 -6.33
N SER A 87 1.31 24.08 -7.41
CA SER A 87 2.07 23.81 -8.64
C SER A 87 3.44 23.15 -8.40
N SER A 88 3.60 22.47 -7.26
CA SER A 88 4.84 21.82 -6.85
C SER A 88 4.54 20.69 -5.87
N SER A 89 5.42 19.70 -5.82
CA SER A 89 5.36 18.61 -4.86
C SER A 89 6.60 18.60 -3.98
N VAL A 90 6.43 18.28 -2.71
CA VAL A 90 7.55 18.04 -1.78
C VAL A 90 8.09 16.62 -1.89
N VAL A 91 7.43 15.77 -2.65
CA VAL A 91 7.81 14.37 -2.87
C VAL A 91 8.87 14.32 -3.97
N PRO A 92 10.07 13.76 -3.69
CA PRO A 92 11.13 13.66 -4.68
C PRO A 92 10.67 12.94 -5.95
N ASN A 93 11.03 13.48 -7.11
CA ASN A 93 10.71 12.96 -8.45
C ASN A 93 9.21 12.86 -8.78
N PHE A 94 8.30 13.35 -7.94
CA PHE A 94 6.86 13.23 -8.18
C PHE A 94 6.44 13.94 -9.46
N GLU A 95 6.79 15.23 -9.59
CA GLU A 95 6.47 16.04 -10.77
C GLU A 95 7.06 15.46 -12.05
N ASN A 96 8.34 15.09 -12.02
CA ASN A 96 9.01 14.46 -13.17
C ASN A 96 8.30 13.16 -13.61
N THR A 97 7.93 12.32 -12.65
CA THR A 97 7.22 11.05 -12.93
C THR A 97 5.81 11.31 -13.46
N LEU A 98 5.10 12.29 -12.90
CA LEU A 98 3.76 12.69 -13.36
C LEU A 98 3.79 13.14 -14.82
N ILE A 99 4.76 13.99 -15.17
CA ILE A 99 4.99 14.47 -16.54
C ILE A 99 5.42 13.32 -17.46
N GLU A 100 6.28 12.42 -17.01
CA GLU A 100 6.71 11.26 -17.80
C GLU A 100 5.51 10.37 -18.17
N PHE A 101 4.61 10.12 -17.22
CA PHE A 101 3.44 9.27 -17.43
C PHE A 101 2.31 9.93 -18.21
N TRP A 102 2.14 11.24 -18.02
CA TRP A 102 1.14 12.05 -18.70
C TRP A 102 1.71 13.43 -19.09
N PRO A 103 2.43 13.50 -20.22
CA PRO A 103 3.12 14.73 -20.65
C PRO A 103 2.19 15.94 -20.81
N ASP A 104 0.95 15.69 -21.22
CA ASP A 104 -0.06 16.71 -21.49
C ASP A 104 -0.47 17.51 -20.23
N VAL A 105 -0.11 17.03 -19.03
CA VAL A 105 -0.38 17.72 -17.75
C VAL A 105 0.29 19.11 -17.66
N ILE A 106 1.34 19.34 -18.45
CA ILE A 106 2.02 20.65 -18.51
C ILE A 106 1.17 21.67 -19.27
N SER A 107 0.45 21.23 -20.30
CA SER A 107 -0.28 22.09 -21.23
C SER A 107 -1.78 22.16 -20.97
N ASP A 108 -2.35 21.17 -20.29
CA ASP A 108 -3.79 21.06 -20.02
C ASP A 108 -4.07 20.85 -18.54
N SER A 109 -4.62 21.88 -17.89
CA SER A 109 -5.02 21.82 -16.48
C SER A 109 -6.11 20.79 -16.21
N ASN A 110 -6.97 20.48 -17.19
CA ASN A 110 -8.02 19.48 -17.03
C ASN A 110 -7.43 18.07 -16.90
N ARG A 111 -6.24 17.83 -17.45
CA ARG A 111 -5.57 16.53 -17.37
C ARG A 111 -5.28 16.13 -15.92
N LEU A 112 -4.98 17.09 -15.05
CA LEU A 112 -4.73 16.81 -13.64
C LEU A 112 -6.02 16.37 -12.92
N GLU A 113 -7.16 16.96 -13.25
CA GLU A 113 -8.47 16.53 -12.76
C GLU A 113 -8.81 15.12 -13.25
N GLU A 114 -8.50 14.79 -14.50
CA GLU A 114 -8.66 13.44 -15.05
C GLU A 114 -7.81 12.41 -14.31
N ILE A 115 -6.55 12.74 -13.97
CA ILE A 115 -5.66 11.86 -13.20
C ILE A 115 -6.20 11.68 -11.77
N MET A 116 -6.75 12.72 -11.16
CA MET A 116 -7.42 12.62 -9.86
C MET A 116 -8.64 11.69 -9.93
N MET A 117 -9.47 11.83 -10.96
CA MET A 117 -10.61 10.92 -11.20
C MET A 117 -10.14 9.48 -11.43
N LEU A 118 -9.11 9.27 -12.24
CA LEU A 118 -8.52 7.95 -12.47
C LEU A 118 -8.02 7.33 -11.17
N THR A 119 -7.41 8.13 -10.28
CA THR A 119 -6.95 7.67 -8.96
C THR A 119 -8.13 7.20 -8.10
N MET A 120 -9.21 7.96 -8.07
CA MET A 120 -10.44 7.58 -7.35
C MET A 120 -11.07 6.32 -7.92
N MET A 121 -11.16 6.20 -9.25
CA MET A 121 -11.71 5.01 -9.91
C MET A 121 -10.85 3.77 -9.67
N THR A 122 -9.52 3.91 -9.74
CA THR A 122 -8.57 2.84 -9.44
C THR A 122 -8.76 2.36 -8.01
N ARG A 123 -8.79 3.29 -7.04
CA ARG A 123 -9.00 2.93 -5.63
C ARG A 123 -10.35 2.23 -5.42
N ARG A 124 -11.43 2.72 -6.03
CA ARG A 124 -12.76 2.11 -5.94
C ARG A 124 -12.80 0.69 -6.53
N LYS A 125 -12.13 0.47 -7.67
CA LYS A 125 -11.99 -0.87 -8.25
C LYS A 125 -11.29 -1.83 -7.28
N LEU A 126 -10.30 -1.33 -6.54
CA LEU A 126 -9.51 -2.14 -5.60
C LEU A 126 -10.16 -2.34 -4.23
N GLU A 127 -11.28 -1.68 -3.95
CA GLU A 127 -11.99 -1.72 -2.66
C GLU A 127 -12.31 -3.14 -2.20
N VAL A 128 -12.69 -4.03 -3.12
CA VAL A 128 -12.96 -5.44 -2.81
C VAL A 128 -11.72 -6.15 -2.25
N PHE A 129 -10.53 -5.84 -2.75
CA PHE A 129 -9.28 -6.41 -2.27
C PHE A 129 -8.85 -5.79 -0.95
N PHE A 130 -9.17 -4.51 -0.70
CA PHE A 130 -8.92 -3.87 0.59
C PHE A 130 -9.78 -4.49 1.70
N ILE A 131 -11.06 -4.73 1.42
CA ILE A 131 -11.96 -5.41 2.36
C ILE A 131 -11.47 -6.84 2.63
N GLN A 132 -11.06 -7.57 1.59
CA GLN A 132 -10.48 -8.91 1.76
C GLN A 132 -9.23 -8.87 2.64
N ALA A 133 -8.31 -7.93 2.39
CA ALA A 133 -7.09 -7.77 3.17
C ALA A 133 -7.36 -7.47 4.64
N GLU A 134 -8.33 -6.58 4.92
CA GLU A 134 -8.74 -6.25 6.29
C GLU A 134 -9.27 -7.49 7.03
N GLN A 135 -10.10 -8.29 6.37
CA GLN A 135 -10.62 -9.54 6.93
C GLN A 135 -9.53 -10.57 7.22
N GLU A 136 -8.59 -10.77 6.29
CA GLU A 136 -7.46 -11.68 6.47
C GLU A 136 -6.58 -11.25 7.65
N LEU A 137 -6.27 -9.95 7.77
CA LEU A 137 -5.47 -9.40 8.88
C LEU A 137 -6.21 -9.47 10.22
N ALA A 138 -7.51 -9.22 10.25
CA ALA A 138 -8.32 -9.35 11.46
C ALA A 138 -8.35 -10.81 11.93
N HIS A 139 -8.49 -11.76 10.99
CA HIS A 139 -8.46 -13.18 11.30
C HIS A 139 -7.10 -13.62 11.85
N GLU A 140 -6.00 -13.19 11.23
CA GLU A 140 -4.63 -13.47 11.68
C GLU A 140 -4.39 -12.96 13.11
N LYS A 141 -4.82 -11.73 13.42
CA LYS A 141 -4.75 -11.16 14.77
C LYS A 141 -5.52 -12.00 15.80
N LEU A 142 -6.72 -12.46 15.46
CA LEU A 142 -7.52 -13.31 16.35
C LEU A 142 -6.83 -14.65 16.62
N LEU A 143 -6.25 -15.28 15.60
CA LEU A 143 -5.51 -16.53 15.75
C LEU A 143 -4.29 -16.36 16.66
N LEU A 144 -3.50 -15.31 16.44
CA LEU A 144 -2.32 -15.00 17.25
C LEU A 144 -2.70 -14.72 18.72
N GLU A 145 -3.80 -14.03 18.97
CA GLU A 145 -4.27 -13.76 20.33
C GLU A 145 -4.78 -15.03 21.02
N GLN A 146 -5.54 -15.87 20.31
CA GLN A 146 -5.97 -17.17 20.83
C GLN A 146 -4.77 -18.07 21.16
N GLU A 147 -3.76 -18.08 20.31
CA GLU A 147 -2.53 -18.83 20.56
C GLU A 147 -1.80 -18.31 21.80
N ARG A 148 -1.61 -16.98 21.93
CA ARG A 148 -1.01 -16.35 23.11
C ARG A 148 -1.75 -16.69 24.41
N LEU A 149 -3.08 -16.66 24.39
CA LEU A 149 -3.91 -17.02 25.54
C LEU A 149 -3.78 -18.50 25.90
N SER A 150 -3.74 -19.38 24.90
CA SER A 150 -3.58 -20.83 25.10
C SER A 150 -2.21 -21.17 25.70
N GLN A 151 -1.13 -20.54 25.21
CA GLN A 151 0.23 -20.72 25.72
C GLN A 151 0.35 -20.23 27.17
N ARG A 152 -0.23 -19.06 27.49
CA ARG A 152 -0.31 -18.56 28.87
C ARG A 152 -1.02 -19.56 29.78
N SER A 153 -2.18 -20.06 29.38
CA SER A 153 -2.96 -21.05 30.16
C SER A 153 -2.16 -22.34 30.43
N GLN A 154 -1.39 -22.82 29.45
CA GLN A 154 -0.51 -23.98 29.63
C GLN A 154 0.64 -23.70 30.61
N TRP A 155 1.32 -22.55 30.49
CA TRP A 155 2.35 -22.13 31.44
C TRP A 155 1.84 -22.04 32.88
N TRP A 156 0.64 -21.49 33.09
CA TRP A 156 0.00 -21.43 34.41
C TRP A 156 -0.27 -22.82 35.01
N LYS A 157 -0.70 -23.80 34.18
CA LYS A 157 -0.91 -25.19 34.62
C LYS A 157 0.40 -25.88 35.01
N ILE A 158 1.46 -25.65 34.24
CA ILE A 158 2.80 -26.18 34.52
C ILE A 158 3.34 -25.60 35.82
N TRP A 159 3.26 -24.27 36.01
CA TRP A 159 3.71 -23.59 37.23
C TRP A 159 2.99 -24.10 38.49
N LYS A 160 1.66 -24.29 38.44
CA LYS A 160 0.89 -24.89 39.55
C LYS A 160 1.35 -26.30 39.92
N LYS A 161 1.87 -27.07 38.95
CA LYS A 161 2.38 -28.42 39.20
C LYS A 161 3.74 -28.39 39.91
N PHE A 162 4.60 -27.42 39.59
CA PHE A 162 5.91 -27.25 40.22
C PHE A 162 5.86 -26.63 41.63
N ASN A 163 4.89 -25.75 41.91
CA ASN A 163 4.73 -25.12 43.24
C ASN A 163 3.83 -25.88 44.24
N ARG A 164 3.47 -27.13 43.91
CA ARG A 164 2.72 -28.03 44.81
C ARG A 164 3.56 -29.23 45.29
N SER A 165 4.87 -29.22 45.05
CA SER A 165 5.87 -30.12 45.65
C SER A 165 6.63 -29.39 46.74
#